data_AF-A0A7V0IFU8-F1
#
_entry.id   AF-A0A7V0IFU8-F1
#
_cell.length_a   1.000
_cell.length_b   1.000
_cell.length_c   1.000
_cell.angle_alpha   90.00
_cell.angle_beta   90.00
_cell.angle_gamma   90.00
#
_symmetry.space_group_name_H-M   'P 1'
#
loop_
_entity.id
_entity.type
_entity.pdbx_description
1 polymer ?
#
loop_
_entity_poly.entity_id
_entity_poly.type
_entity_poly.pdbx_seq_one_letter_code
_entity_poly.pdbx_strand_id
1 'polypeptide(L)'
;MAKKSGMIKRLIQKIRASKTAFTIGVILLIINPPIGWIGFAVGGYFAGKYHNPKYLGIATVVYAITWGMAGAGVLLAGPRGVSLAKSYLKKLWGILRRRRENTANSDDSPH
;
A
#
# COMPACT_ATOMS: atom_id res chain seq x y z
N MET A 1 31.89 6.43 14.93
CA MET A 1 30.69 5.57 14.70
C MET A 1 29.76 6.02 13.55
N ALA A 2 29.94 7.18 12.89
CA ALA A 2 29.01 7.69 11.87
C ALA A 2 28.99 6.91 10.52
N LYS A 3 30.04 6.15 10.18
CA LYS A 3 30.20 5.49 8.87
C LYS A 3 29.23 4.32 8.62
N LYS A 4 28.76 3.65 9.68
CA LYS A 4 27.82 2.51 9.59
C LYS A 4 26.40 2.93 9.19
N SER A 5 25.96 4.12 9.62
CA SER A 5 24.62 4.66 9.35
C SER A 5 24.40 4.98 7.86
N GLY A 6 25.43 5.51 7.18
CA GLY A 6 25.36 5.81 5.74
C GLY A 6 25.26 4.56 4.87
N MET A 7 25.86 3.45 5.29
CA MET A 7 25.85 2.19 4.54
C MET A 7 24.47 1.51 4.59
N ILE A 8 23.84 1.52 5.77
CA ILE A 8 22.48 0.99 5.98
C ILE A 8 21.47 1.82 5.17
N LYS A 9 21.58 3.15 5.18
CA LYS A 9 20.70 4.02 4.37
C LYS A 9 20.83 3.73 2.87
N ARG A 10 22.04 3.49 2.36
CA ARG A 10 22.27 3.15 0.94
C ARG A 10 21.72 1.77 0.58
N LEU A 11 21.84 0.78 1.46
CA LEU A 11 21.22 -0.55 1.28
C LEU A 11 19.70 -0.44 1.23
N ILE A 12 19.09 0.29 2.18
CA ILE A 12 17.64 0.54 2.20
C ILE A 12 17.19 1.27 0.93
N GLN A 13 17.95 2.25 0.44
CA GLN A 13 17.67 2.92 -0.83
C GLN A 13 17.77 1.97 -2.04
N LYS A 14 18.78 1.09 -2.08
CA LYS A 14 18.96 0.13 -3.17
C LYS A 14 17.84 -0.92 -3.20
N ILE A 15 17.41 -1.38 -2.02
CA ILE A 15 16.25 -2.27 -1.85
C ILE A 15 14.96 -1.53 -2.28
N ARG A 16 14.74 -0.29 -1.83
CA ARG A 16 13.61 0.57 -2.27
C ARG A 16 13.62 0.85 -3.77
N ALA A 17 14.80 0.91 -4.40
CA ALA A 17 14.99 1.09 -5.83
C ALA A 17 14.92 -0.24 -6.62
N SER A 18 14.62 -1.39 -6.00
CA SER A 18 14.39 -2.65 -6.72
C SER A 18 12.91 -2.84 -7.06
N LYS A 19 12.59 -3.09 -8.34
CA LYS A 19 11.19 -3.33 -8.79
C LYS A 19 10.57 -4.46 -7.97
N THR A 20 11.38 -5.45 -7.59
CA THR A 20 11.01 -6.58 -6.74
C THR A 20 10.51 -6.17 -5.36
N ALA A 21 11.12 -5.17 -4.71
CA ALA A 21 10.68 -4.71 -3.38
C ALA A 21 9.31 -3.99 -3.45
N PHE A 22 9.04 -3.30 -4.56
CA PHE A 22 7.73 -2.70 -4.81
C PHE A 22 6.68 -3.78 -5.09
N THR A 23 6.98 -4.76 -5.95
CA THR A 23 6.10 -5.89 -6.24
C THR A 23 5.80 -6.71 -4.99
N ILE A 24 6.82 -7.01 -4.16
CA ILE A 24 6.63 -7.69 -2.88
C ILE A 24 5.74 -6.85 -1.97
N GLY A 25 5.96 -5.54 -1.85
CA GLY A 25 5.11 -4.65 -1.04
C GLY A 25 3.65 -4.64 -1.49
N VAL A 26 3.39 -4.61 -2.80
CA VAL A 26 2.03 -4.66 -3.38
C VAL A 26 1.39 -6.03 -3.19
N ILE A 27 2.12 -7.12 -3.43
CA ILE A 27 1.64 -8.48 -3.17
C ILE A 27 1.31 -8.65 -1.70
N LEU A 28 2.16 -8.15 -0.79
CA LEU A 28 1.91 -8.17 0.64
C LEU A 28 0.62 -7.43 0.98
N LEU A 29 0.40 -6.25 0.40
CA LEU A 29 -0.81 -5.43 0.58
C LEU A 29 -2.09 -6.08 0.03
N ILE A 30 -2.00 -6.84 -1.08
CA ILE A 30 -3.16 -7.52 -1.67
C ILE A 30 -3.52 -8.79 -0.90
N ILE A 31 -2.51 -9.52 -0.42
CA ILE A 31 -2.71 -10.79 0.30
C ILE A 31 -3.08 -10.55 1.78
N ASN A 32 -2.71 -9.40 2.36
CA ASN A 32 -2.97 -9.14 3.78
C ASN A 32 -4.46 -9.11 4.16
N PRO A 33 -5.35 -8.41 3.42
CA PRO A 33 -6.77 -8.38 3.73
C PRO A 33 -7.42 -9.77 3.76
N PRO A 34 -7.23 -10.66 2.75
CA PRO A 34 -7.78 -12.00 2.83
C PRO A 34 -7.17 -12.85 3.95
N ILE A 35 -5.86 -12.72 4.25
CA ILE A 35 -5.26 -13.41 5.42
C ILE A 35 -5.90 -12.94 6.73
N GLY A 36 -6.11 -11.63 6.90
CA GLY A 36 -6.76 -11.07 8.09
C GLY A 36 -8.18 -11.59 8.26
N TRP A 37 -8.94 -11.68 7.17
CA TRP A 37 -10.30 -12.23 7.18
C TRP A 37 -10.33 -13.73 7.50
N ILE A 38 -9.40 -14.52 6.93
CA ILE A 38 -9.30 -15.94 7.22
C ILE A 38 -8.91 -16.16 8.69
N GLY A 39 -7.93 -15.41 9.21
CA GLY A 39 -7.50 -15.50 10.61
C GLY A 39 -8.63 -15.14 11.58
N PHE A 40 -9.43 -14.12 11.25
CA PHE A 40 -10.59 -13.72 12.05
C PHE A 40 -11.73 -14.75 11.97
N ALA A 41 -12.03 -15.28 10.78
CA ALA A 41 -13.07 -16.30 10.58
C ALA A 41 -12.73 -17.61 11.28
N VAL A 42 -11.48 -18.06 11.18
CA VAL A 42 -10.98 -19.25 11.88
C VAL A 42 -10.99 -18.99 13.39
N GLY A 43 -10.46 -17.85 13.85
CA GLY A 43 -10.47 -17.47 15.26
C GLY A 43 -11.86 -17.42 15.87
N GLY A 44 -12.83 -16.83 15.16
CA GLY A 44 -14.24 -16.80 15.55
C GLY A 44 -14.88 -18.19 15.57
N TYR A 45 -14.58 -19.04 14.58
CA TYR A 45 -15.06 -20.42 14.54
C TYR A 45 -14.55 -21.25 15.73
N PHE A 46 -13.26 -21.16 16.05
CA PHE A 46 -12.68 -21.85 17.21
C PHE A 46 -13.18 -21.28 18.54
N ALA A 47 -13.35 -19.96 18.65
CA ALA A 47 -13.92 -19.34 19.85
C ALA A 47 -15.37 -19.78 20.10
N GLY A 48 -16.19 -19.87 19.04
CA GLY A 48 -17.56 -20.37 19.13
C GLY A 48 -17.64 -21.87 19.42
N LYS A 49 -16.74 -22.68 18.83
CA LYS A 49 -16.74 -24.14 18.99
C LYS A 49 -16.26 -24.61 20.37
N TYR A 50 -15.27 -23.93 20.95
CA TYR A 50 -14.65 -24.34 22.21
C TYR A 50 -15.09 -23.50 23.41
N HIS A 51 -15.99 -22.51 23.21
CA HIS A 51 -16.45 -21.55 24.22
C HIS A 51 -15.32 -20.92 25.06
N ASN A 52 -14.10 -20.87 24.49
CA ASN A 52 -12.91 -20.48 25.22
C ASN A 52 -12.42 -19.13 24.69
N PRO A 53 -12.53 -18.05 25.48
CA PRO A 53 -12.19 -16.69 25.02
C PRO A 53 -10.70 -16.51 24.71
N LYS A 54 -9.85 -17.47 25.10
CA LYS A 54 -8.43 -17.49 24.73
C LYS A 54 -8.21 -17.54 23.21
N TYR A 55 -9.10 -18.17 22.46
CA TYR A 55 -9.01 -18.22 20.99
C TYR A 55 -9.31 -16.86 20.34
N LEU A 56 -10.17 -16.04 20.97
CA LEU A 56 -10.38 -14.64 20.57
C LEU A 56 -9.11 -13.81 20.79
N GLY A 57 -8.41 -14.01 21.91
CA GLY A 57 -7.14 -13.33 22.17
C GLY A 57 -6.07 -13.66 21.12
N ILE A 58 -5.94 -14.93 20.73
CA ILE A 58 -5.03 -15.35 19.66
C ILE A 58 -5.43 -14.70 18.32
N ALA A 59 -6.73 -14.66 18.01
CA ALA A 59 -7.23 -14.00 16.80
C ALA A 59 -6.90 -12.49 16.79
N THR A 60 -6.99 -11.81 17.93
CA THR A 60 -6.61 -10.40 18.07
C THR A 60 -5.12 -10.19 17.84
N VAL A 61 -4.26 -11.07 18.36
CA VAL A 61 -2.80 -10.99 18.14
C VAL A 61 -2.46 -11.20 16.66
N VAL A 62 -3.08 -12.20 16.01
CA VAL A 62 -2.91 -12.44 14.57
C VAL A 62 -3.34 -11.21 13.77
N TYR A 63 -4.48 -10.61 14.13
CA TYR A 63 -4.96 -9.39 13.49
C TYR A 63 -4.00 -8.21 13.67
N ALA A 64 -3.42 -8.03 14.86
CA ALA A 64 -2.41 -7.00 15.11
C ALA A 64 -1.14 -7.21 14.26
N ILE A 65 -0.71 -8.45 14.06
CA ILE A 65 0.43 -8.79 13.19
C ILE A 65 0.11 -8.49 11.71
N THR A 66 -1.12 -8.79 11.25
CA THR A 66 -1.62 -8.41 9.93
C THR A 66 -1.50 -6.89 9.72
N TRP A 67 -1.90 -6.08 10.70
CA TRP A 67 -1.72 -4.63 10.64
C TRP A 67 -0.24 -4.20 10.58
N GLY A 68 0.64 -4.85 11.32
CA GLY A 68 2.09 -4.62 11.24
C GLY A 68 2.66 -4.91 9.84
N MET A 69 2.24 -6.01 9.22
CA MET A 69 2.60 -6.35 7.83
C MET A 69 2.01 -5.37 6.82
N ALA A 70 0.82 -4.83 7.06
CA ALA A 70 0.21 -3.81 6.21
C ALA A 70 1.03 -2.52 6.24
N GLY A 71 1.42 -2.09 7.45
CA GLY A 71 2.29 -0.94 7.65
C GLY A 71 3.65 -1.13 6.97
N ALA A 72 4.26 -2.31 7.09
CA ALA A 72 5.50 -2.65 6.40
C ALA A 72 5.35 -2.62 4.87
N GLY A 73 4.26 -3.18 4.33
CA GLY A 73 3.92 -3.15 2.91
C GLY A 73 3.78 -1.72 2.37
N VAL A 74 3.10 -0.84 3.12
CA VAL A 74 2.96 0.59 2.79
C VAL A 74 4.32 1.31 2.85
N LEU A 75 5.17 1.02 3.85
CA LEU A 75 6.51 1.60 3.99
C LEU A 75 7.47 1.19 2.86
N LEU A 76 7.34 -0.06 2.39
CA LEU A 76 8.07 -0.63 1.26
C LEU A 76 7.56 -0.08 -0.07
N ALA A 77 6.24 0.01 -0.25
CA ALA A 77 5.63 0.57 -1.45
C ALA A 77 5.81 2.10 -1.54
N GLY A 78 5.85 2.80 -0.41
CA GLY A 78 5.69 4.25 -0.27
C GLY A 78 6.47 5.14 -1.26
N PRO A 79 7.81 5.08 -1.36
CA PRO A 79 8.56 6.03 -2.20
C PRO A 79 8.29 5.84 -3.70
N ARG A 80 8.11 4.58 -4.11
CA ARG A 80 7.82 4.24 -5.50
C ARG A 80 6.36 4.39 -5.86
N GLY A 81 5.47 3.99 -4.96
CA GLY A 81 4.03 4.20 -5.08
C GLY A 81 3.70 5.68 -5.18
N VAL A 82 4.30 6.53 -4.35
CA VAL A 82 4.15 7.99 -4.44
C VAL A 82 4.73 8.53 -5.75
N SER A 83 5.91 8.06 -6.19
CA SER A 83 6.50 8.48 -7.46
C SER A 83 5.66 8.06 -8.69
N LEU A 84 5.06 6.86 -8.66
CA LEU A 84 4.16 6.35 -9.69
C LEU A 84 2.83 7.09 -9.67
N ALA A 85 2.23 7.27 -8.50
CA ALA A 85 0.98 8.02 -8.33
C ALA A 85 1.15 9.47 -8.79
N LYS A 86 2.27 10.13 -8.47
CA LYS A 86 2.56 11.49 -8.94
C LYS A 86 2.72 11.56 -10.47
N SER A 87 3.29 10.52 -11.07
CA SER A 87 3.40 10.41 -12.54
C SER A 87 2.04 10.22 -13.21
N TYR A 88 1.18 9.36 -12.64
CA TYR A 88 -0.18 9.16 -13.12
C TYR A 88 -1.05 10.40 -12.95
N LEU A 89 -0.97 11.06 -11.80
CA LEU A 89 -1.72 12.29 -11.51
C LEU A 89 -1.30 13.42 -12.45
N LYS A 90 0.00 13.56 -12.75
CA LYS A 90 0.50 14.54 -13.72
C LYS A 90 -0.01 14.27 -15.15
N LYS A 91 -0.09 13.00 -15.56
CA LYS A 91 -0.71 12.61 -16.84
C LYS A 91 -2.20 12.95 -16.89
N LEU A 92 -2.93 12.59 -15.83
CA LEU A 92 -4.37 12.84 -15.74
C LEU A 92 -4.67 14.34 -15.78
N TRP A 93 -3.88 15.14 -15.08
CA TRP A 93 -4.05 16.59 -15.04
C TRP A 93 -3.72 17.28 -16.37
N GLY A 94 -2.73 16.77 -17.11
CA GLY A 94 -2.45 17.21 -18.48
C GLY A 94 -3.61 16.94 -19.45
N ILE A 95 -4.30 15.80 -19.30
CA ILE A 95 -5.49 15.48 -20.11
C ILE A 95 -6.66 16.41 -19.75
N LEU A 96 -6.92 16.62 -18.46
CA LEU A 96 -7.97 17.54 -18.01
C LEU A 96 -7.72 18.98 -18.46
N ARG A 97 -6.47 19.46 -18.38
CA ARG A 97 -6.12 20.81 -18.82
C ARG A 97 -6.34 21.01 -20.31
N ARG A 98 -5.97 20.04 -21.15
CA ARG A 98 -6.25 20.07 -22.59
C ARG A 98 -7.74 20.07 -22.93
N ARG A 99 -8.55 19.34 -22.14
CA ARG A 99 -10.02 19.40 -22.31
C ARG A 99 -10.56 20.79 -22.00
N ARG A 100 -10.05 21.46 -20.96
CA ARG A 100 -10.48 22.81 -20.59
C ARG A 100 -10.12 23.86 -21.66
N GLU A 101 -8.95 23.75 -22.30
CA GLU A 101 -8.53 24.65 -23.39
C GLU A 101 -9.38 24.44 -24.65
N ASN A 102 -9.73 23.20 -25.00
CA ASN A 102 -10.60 22.93 -26.15
C ASN A 102 -12.04 23.43 -25.97
N THR A 103 -12.58 23.41 -24.73
CA THR A 103 -13.94 23.93 -24.46
C THR A 103 -13.98 25.45 -24.48
N ALA A 104 -12.92 26.14 -24.05
CA ALA A 104 -12.85 27.60 -24.12
C ALA A 104 -12.74 28.11 -25.57
N ASN A 105 -12.02 27.39 -26.44
CA ASN A 105 -11.83 27.78 -27.83
C ASN A 105 -13.08 27.52 -28.72
N SER A 106 -14.01 26.67 -28.26
CA SER A 106 -15.29 26.44 -28.96
C SER A 106 -16.35 27.51 -28.69
N ASP A 107 -16.20 28.32 -27.64
CA ASP A 107 -17.13 29.41 -27.31
C ASP A 107 -16.77 30.74 -28.02
N ASP A 108 -15.52 30.87 -28.50
CA ASP A 108 -15.03 32.05 -29.25
C ASP A 108 -15.20 31.90 -30.78
N SER A 109 -15.91 30.87 -31.26
CA SER A 109 -16.20 30.70 -32.69
C SER A 109 -17.45 31.51 -33.07
N PRO A 110 -17.33 32.62 -33.84
CA PRO A 110 -18.48 33.41 -34.25
C PRO A 110 -19.29 32.63 -35.29
N HIS A 111 -20.50 32.23 -34.90
CA HIS A 111 -21.59 31.93 -35.84
C HIS A 111 -22.31 33.22 -36.22
#